data_AF-A0A314Y5S0-F1
#
_entry.id   AF-A0A314Y5S0-F1
#
_cell.length_a   1.000
_cell.length_b   1.000
_cell.length_c   1.000
_cell.angle_alpha   90.00
_cell.angle_beta   90.00
_cell.angle_gamma   90.00
#
_symmetry.space_group_name_H-M   'P 1'
#
loop_
_entity.id
_entity.type
_entity.pdbx_description
1 polymer ?
#
loop_
_entity_poly.entity_id
_entity_poly.type
_entity_poly.pdbx_seq_one_letter_code
_entity_poly.pdbx_strand_id
1 'polypeptide(L)'
;MDEGKGREVAYVQFPQNFQNLTKNELYSSFRIISEVEMHGSDGYEGPLYIGSGCFHRRDTLCGRNFIKGSKSDMKWVISRKREESGIHELEENSKSLASCTFEQDTEWGKEMGLKY
;
A
#
# COMPACT_ATOMS: atom_id res chain seq x y z
N MET A 1 -2.89 20.72 -0.14
CA MET A 1 -2.06 20.34 1.04
C MET A 1 -1.73 21.62 1.78
N ASP A 2 -1.77 21.61 3.11
CA ASP A 2 -1.34 22.77 3.89
C ASP A 2 0.08 23.21 3.48
N GLU A 3 0.25 24.47 3.13
CA GLU A 3 1.53 25.00 2.65
C GLU A 3 2.58 25.07 3.78
N GLY A 4 2.12 25.19 5.03
CA GLY A 4 2.96 25.27 6.22
C GLY A 4 3.40 23.89 6.70
N LYS A 5 2.47 23.12 7.27
CA LYS A 5 2.78 21.82 7.91
C LYS A 5 2.67 20.66 6.96
N GLY A 6 2.04 20.85 5.80
CA GLY A 6 1.84 19.78 4.84
C GLY A 6 3.16 19.06 4.61
N ARG A 7 4.26 19.78 4.34
CA ARG A 7 5.59 19.20 4.06
C ARG A 7 6.13 18.23 5.11
N GLU A 8 5.71 18.33 6.36
CA GLU A 8 6.17 17.48 7.48
C GLU A 8 5.32 16.21 7.65
N VAL A 9 4.15 16.15 7.01
CA VAL A 9 3.22 15.02 7.12
C VAL A 9 3.48 13.95 6.05
N ALA A 10 3.91 12.76 6.47
CA ALA A 10 4.13 11.61 5.58
C ALA A 10 2.81 11.07 4.99
N TYR A 11 1.82 10.88 5.85
CA TYR A 11 0.50 10.37 5.50
C TYR A 11 -0.54 10.85 6.53
N VAL A 12 -1.82 10.69 6.17
CA VAL A 12 -2.96 10.94 7.06
C VAL A 12 -3.78 9.66 7.15
N GLN A 13 -3.86 9.09 8.35
CA GLN A 13 -4.64 7.89 8.64
C GLN A 13 -6.03 8.29 9.13
N PHE A 14 -7.07 7.76 8.49
CA PHE A 14 -8.45 7.87 8.96
C PHE A 14 -8.82 6.63 9.77
N PRO A 15 -9.71 6.78 10.78
CA PRO A 15 -10.20 5.65 11.53
C PRO A 15 -11.01 4.68 10.66
N GLN A 16 -10.84 3.38 10.90
CA GLN A 16 -11.63 2.32 10.25
C GLN A 16 -12.80 1.94 11.15
N ASN A 17 -14.00 2.38 10.76
CA ASN A 17 -15.24 2.09 11.48
C ASN A 17 -16.12 1.11 10.71
N PHE A 18 -16.65 0.12 11.43
CA PHE A 18 -17.46 -0.96 10.88
C PHE A 18 -18.93 -0.81 11.26
N GLN A 19 -19.82 -1.25 10.36
CA GLN A 19 -21.26 -1.33 10.62
C GLN A 19 -21.65 -2.72 11.15
N ASN A 20 -22.91 -2.86 11.60
CA ASN A 20 -23.48 -4.14 12.09
C ASN A 20 -22.78 -4.73 13.32
N LEU A 21 -22.30 -3.86 14.22
CA LEU A 21 -21.74 -4.28 15.50
C LEU A 21 -22.85 -4.84 16.40
N THR A 22 -22.54 -5.93 17.10
CA THR A 22 -23.47 -6.49 18.09
C THR A 22 -23.56 -5.57 19.30
N LYS A 23 -24.72 -5.51 19.96
CA LYS A 23 -24.95 -4.61 21.11
C LYS A 23 -23.90 -4.76 22.22
N ASN A 24 -23.39 -5.97 22.40
CA ASN A 24 -22.45 -6.30 23.47
C ASN A 24 -20.98 -6.28 23.01
N GLU A 25 -20.71 -6.04 21.71
CA GLU A 25 -19.37 -5.94 21.11
C GLU A 25 -18.33 -6.94 21.67
N LEU A 26 -18.74 -8.21 21.82
CA LEU A 26 -17.95 -9.23 22.53
C LEU A 26 -16.56 -9.50 21.93
N TYR A 27 -16.38 -9.17 20.65
CA TYR A 27 -15.15 -9.45 19.90
C TYR A 27 -14.22 -8.25 19.77
N SER A 28 -14.44 -7.18 20.56
CA SER A 28 -13.59 -5.98 20.59
C SER A 28 -13.37 -5.38 19.19
N SER A 29 -14.31 -4.55 18.74
CA SER A 29 -14.15 -3.80 17.49
C SER A 29 -13.01 -2.78 17.56
N PHE A 30 -12.67 -2.18 16.42
CA PHE A 30 -11.65 -1.12 16.33
C PHE A 30 -12.03 0.22 17.02
N ARG A 31 -13.14 0.27 17.77
CA ARG A 31 -13.65 1.49 18.43
C ARG A 31 -12.66 2.12 19.40
N ILE A 32 -12.05 1.35 20.31
CA ILE A 32 -11.11 1.90 21.31
C ILE A 32 -9.88 2.52 20.62
N ILE A 33 -9.35 1.81 19.62
CA ILE A 33 -8.22 2.29 18.83
C ILE A 33 -8.59 3.60 18.12
N SER A 34 -9.77 3.67 17.51
CA SER A 34 -10.25 4.86 16.81
C SER A 34 -10.56 6.04 17.74
N GLU A 35 -11.26 5.82 18.85
CA GLU A 35 -11.82 6.88 19.70
C GLU A 35 -10.86 7.32 20.81
N VAL A 36 -9.82 6.52 21.12
CA VAL A 36 -8.89 6.82 22.23
C VAL A 36 -7.45 6.80 21.73
N GLU A 37 -6.96 5.65 21.24
CA GLU A 37 -5.53 5.47 20.99
C GLU A 37 -5.01 6.35 19.85
N MET A 38 -5.72 6.42 18.72
CA MET A 38 -5.32 7.25 17.58
C MET A 38 -5.20 8.72 17.94
N HIS A 39 -6.13 9.25 18.75
CA HIS A 39 -6.07 10.63 19.23
C HIS A 39 -4.92 10.84 20.20
N GLY A 40 -4.61 9.86 21.05
CA GLY A 40 -3.45 9.90 21.93
C GLY A 40 -2.13 9.89 21.14
N SER A 41 -2.00 9.01 20.16
CA SER A 41 -0.81 8.90 19.31
C SER A 41 -0.60 10.12 18.42
N ASP A 42 -1.66 10.82 18.02
CA ASP A 42 -1.55 12.07 17.26
C ASP A 42 -0.73 13.15 18.00
N GLY A 43 -0.72 13.10 19.35
CA GLY A 43 0.12 13.97 20.17
C GLY A 43 1.61 13.59 20.20
N TYR A 44 1.99 12.37 19.79
CA TYR A 44 3.33 11.80 19.95
C TYR A 44 3.97 11.35 18.62
N GLU A 45 3.62 11.96 17.48
CA GLU A 45 4.13 11.70 16.09
C GLU A 45 3.10 11.09 15.12
N GLY A 46 1.87 10.87 15.56
CA GLY A 46 0.79 10.38 14.71
C GLY A 46 0.43 8.92 14.94
N PRO A 47 -0.76 8.50 14.50
CA PRO A 47 -1.19 7.10 14.57
C PRO A 47 -0.43 6.21 13.57
N LEU A 48 -0.37 4.91 13.87
CA LEU A 48 0.20 3.89 13.00
C LEU A 48 -0.61 3.70 11.71
N TYR A 49 0.07 3.29 10.63
CA TYR A 49 -0.59 2.84 9.42
C TYR A 49 -1.25 1.47 9.62
N ILE A 50 -2.56 1.39 9.40
CA ILE A 50 -3.38 0.18 9.64
C ILE A 50 -3.96 -0.45 8.35
N GLY A 51 -3.34 -0.19 7.20
CA GLY A 51 -3.65 -0.87 5.93
C GLY A 51 -4.64 -0.15 5.01
N SER A 52 -5.75 0.39 5.53
CA SER A 52 -6.77 1.10 4.73
C SER A 52 -7.18 2.44 5.35
N GLY A 53 -7.86 3.29 4.56
CA GLY A 53 -8.30 4.61 4.99
C GLY A 53 -7.17 5.61 5.16
N CYS A 54 -6.10 5.50 4.36
CA CYS A 54 -4.90 6.33 4.53
C CYS A 54 -4.51 7.04 3.23
N PHE A 55 -4.21 8.34 3.33
CA PHE A 55 -3.67 9.13 2.23
C PHE A 55 -2.18 9.36 2.43
N HIS A 56 -1.38 8.86 1.50
CA HIS A 56 0.08 8.96 1.56
C HIS A 56 0.62 10.02 0.61
N ARG A 57 1.70 10.70 1.01
CA ARG A 57 2.53 11.42 0.06
C ARG A 57 3.35 10.45 -0.77
N ARG A 58 3.31 10.62 -2.09
CA ARG A 58 4.11 9.85 -3.05
C ARG A 58 5.62 9.89 -2.73
N ASP A 59 6.17 11.08 -2.49
CA ASP A 59 7.61 11.25 -2.20
C ASP A 59 8.07 10.40 -1.01
N THR A 60 7.27 10.37 0.07
CA THR A 60 7.59 9.60 1.27
C THR A 60 7.49 8.10 1.02
N LEU A 61 6.48 7.64 0.27
CA LEU A 61 6.39 6.23 -0.15
C LEU A 61 7.59 5.79 -1.01
N CYS A 62 8.17 6.71 -1.79
CA CYS A 62 9.36 6.44 -2.59
C CYS A 62 10.68 6.59 -1.80
N GLY A 63 10.64 6.75 -0.47
CA GLY A 63 11.83 6.86 0.38
C GLY A 63 12.60 8.16 0.22
N ARG A 64 11.98 9.22 -0.34
CA ARG A 64 12.64 10.52 -0.46
C ARG A 64 12.52 11.29 0.85
N ASN A 65 13.65 11.71 1.39
CA ASN A 65 13.70 12.63 2.50
C ASN A 65 13.46 14.05 2.01
N PHE A 66 12.53 14.77 2.64
CA PHE A 66 12.31 16.17 2.32
C PHE A 66 13.47 17.01 2.85
N ILE A 67 14.16 17.73 1.97
CA ILE A 67 15.20 18.71 2.33
C ILE A 67 14.62 20.11 2.17
N LYS A 68 14.61 20.91 3.24
CA LYS A 68 14.05 22.26 3.25
C LYS A 68 14.73 23.12 2.17
N GLY A 69 13.95 23.58 1.17
CA GLY A 69 14.45 24.34 0.01
C GLY A 69 14.53 23.56 -1.31
N SER A 70 14.42 22.24 -1.26
CA SER A 70 14.22 21.41 -2.45
C SER A 70 12.79 21.61 -2.96
N LYS A 71 12.62 22.32 -4.09
CA LYS A 71 11.39 22.19 -4.87
C LYS A 71 11.37 20.76 -5.38
N SER A 72 10.41 19.96 -4.92
CA SER A 72 10.13 18.64 -5.50
C SER A 72 9.48 18.85 -6.86
N ASP A 73 10.26 19.36 -7.82
CA ASP A 73 9.95 19.15 -9.22
C ASP A 73 10.04 17.64 -9.40
N MET A 74 8.88 16.98 -9.44
CA MET A 74 8.74 15.58 -9.86
C MET A 74 9.14 15.50 -11.33
N LYS A 75 10.44 15.68 -11.61
CA LYS A 75 11.01 15.23 -12.86
C LYS A 75 10.98 13.71 -12.75
N TRP A 76 9.92 13.13 -13.30
CA TRP A 76 9.87 11.74 -13.68
C TRP A 76 11.00 11.50 -14.70
N VAL A 77 12.23 11.46 -14.21
CA VAL A 77 13.27 10.67 -14.85
C VAL A 77 12.87 9.24 -14.52
N ILE A 78 11.81 8.77 -15.20
CA ILE A 78 11.74 7.38 -15.60
C ILE A 78 13.14 7.14 -16.15
N SER A 79 13.93 6.37 -15.43
CA SER A 79 15.19 5.86 -15.91
C SER A 79 14.89 5.22 -17.26
N ARG A 80 15.04 5.98 -18.35
CA ARG A 80 14.94 5.54 -19.75
C ARG A 80 16.05 4.54 -20.12
N LYS A 81 16.73 4.00 -19.10
CA LYS A 81 17.48 2.75 -19.15
C LYS A 81 16.59 1.55 -18.82
N ARG A 82 15.28 1.60 -19.10
CA ARG A 82 14.54 0.37 -19.37
C ARG A 82 14.87 0.06 -20.82
N GLU A 83 15.89 -0.77 -20.99
CA GLU A 83 16.29 -1.36 -22.26
C GLU A 83 15.00 -1.80 -22.97
N GLU A 84 14.65 -1.13 -24.07
CA GLU A 84 13.40 -1.39 -24.82
C GLU A 84 13.32 -2.87 -25.24
N SER A 85 14.48 -3.52 -25.35
CA SER A 85 14.67 -4.96 -25.54
C SER A 85 14.00 -5.83 -24.47
N GLY A 86 13.99 -5.40 -23.20
CA GLY A 86 13.44 -6.19 -22.09
C GLY A 86 11.92 -6.09 -21.96
N ILE A 87 11.26 -5.10 -22.58
CA ILE A 87 9.81 -4.91 -22.47
C ILE A 87 9.08 -5.98 -23.28
N HIS A 88 9.54 -6.28 -24.50
CA HIS A 88 8.94 -7.32 -25.33
C HIS A 88 9.10 -8.71 -24.69
N GLU A 89 10.29 -9.01 -24.18
CA GLU A 89 10.56 -10.26 -23.46
C GLU A 89 9.71 -10.39 -22.20
N LEU A 90 9.57 -9.31 -21.41
CA LEU A 90 8.68 -9.28 -20.24
C LEU A 90 7.21 -9.45 -20.64
N GLU A 91 6.76 -8.82 -21.72
CA GLU A 91 5.38 -8.93 -22.21
C GLU A 91 5.08 -10.36 -22.65
N GLU A 92 6.00 -10.98 -23.40
CA GLU A 92 5.88 -12.35 -23.88
C GLU A 92 5.87 -13.36 -22.72
N ASN A 93 6.78 -13.20 -21.75
CA ASN A 93 6.80 -14.01 -20.52
C ASN A 93 5.55 -13.80 -19.66
N SER A 94 5.03 -12.57 -19.58
CA SER A 94 3.82 -12.29 -18.79
C SER A 94 2.57 -12.89 -19.41
N LYS A 95 2.49 -13.00 -20.74
CA LYS A 95 1.36 -13.62 -21.44
C LYS A 95 1.19 -15.10 -21.10
N SER A 96 2.29 -15.86 -20.99
CA SER A 96 2.23 -17.29 -20.62
C SER A 96 1.85 -17.50 -19.15
N LEU A 97 2.28 -16.61 -18.26
CA LEU A 97 1.88 -16.65 -16.85
C LEU A 97 0.41 -16.23 -16.65
N ALA A 98 -0.06 -15.25 -17.42
CA ALA A 98 -1.42 -14.74 -17.33
C ALA A 98 -2.46 -15.61 -18.05
N SER A 99 -2.05 -16.47 -18.98
CA SER A 99 -2.99 -17.32 -19.73
C SER A 99 -3.65 -18.39 -18.86
N CYS A 100 -3.25 -18.59 -17.60
CA CYS A 100 -3.76 -19.63 -16.69
C CYS A 100 -3.71 -21.06 -17.29
N THR A 101 -3.03 -21.25 -18.42
CA THR A 101 -2.83 -22.54 -19.10
C THR A 101 -1.58 -23.24 -18.60
N PHE A 102 -0.89 -22.70 -17.59
CA PHE A 102 0.33 -23.31 -17.02
C PHE A 102 0.08 -24.74 -16.50
N GLU A 103 -1.16 -25.05 -16.11
CA GLU A 103 -1.56 -26.40 -15.67
C GLU A 103 -1.85 -27.35 -16.84
N GLN A 104 -2.01 -26.85 -18.07
CA GLN A 104 -2.16 -27.70 -19.24
C GLN A 104 -0.77 -28.24 -19.61
N ASP A 105 -0.63 -29.56 -19.57
CA ASP A 105 0.60 -30.32 -19.85
C ASP A 105 1.71 -30.29 -18.78
N THR A 106 1.43 -29.78 -17.56
CA THR A 106 2.34 -29.92 -16.41
C THR A 106 1.75 -30.86 -15.35
N GLU A 107 2.61 -31.68 -14.71
CA GLU A 107 2.20 -32.53 -13.58
C GLU A 107 1.96 -31.72 -12.28
N TRP A 108 2.03 -30.39 -12.35
CA TRP A 108 1.95 -29.49 -11.19
C TRP A 108 0.65 -29.68 -10.38
N GLY A 109 -0.49 -29.82 -11.07
CA GLY A 109 -1.77 -30.10 -10.42
C GLY A 109 -1.86 -31.50 -9.76
N LYS A 110 -1.01 -32.46 -10.18
CA LYS A 110 -0.94 -33.81 -9.58
C LYS A 110 0.03 -33.85 -8.39
N GLU A 111 1.14 -33.10 -8.44
CA GLU A 111 2.09 -33.02 -7.33
C GLU A 111 1.58 -32.16 -6.17
N MET A 112 0.89 -31.05 -6.48
CA MET A 112 0.39 -30.10 -5.48
C MET A 112 -1.07 -30.34 -5.07
N GLY A 113 -1.77 -31.26 -5.75
CA GLY A 113 -3.17 -31.58 -5.50
C GLY A 113 -3.39 -32.24 -4.14
N LEU A 114 -3.88 -31.48 -3.17
CA LEU A 114 -4.54 -32.02 -1.98
C LEU A 114 -5.80 -32.76 -2.43
N LYS A 115 -5.78 -34.09 -2.35
CA LYS A 115 -7.00 -34.91 -2.41
C LYS A 115 -7.89 -34.53 -1.23
N TYR A 116 -9.04 -33.92 -1.51
CA TYR A 116 -10.19 -33.92 -0.60
C TYR A 116 -10.90 -35.28 -0.69
#